data_AF-I0BHZ4-F1
#
_entry.id   AF-I0BHZ4-F1
#
_cell.length_a   1.000
_cell.length_b   1.000
_cell.length_c   1.000
_cell.angle_alpha   90.00
_cell.angle_beta   90.00
_cell.angle_gamma   90.00
#
_symmetry.space_group_name_H-M   'P 1'
#
loop_
_entity.id
_entity.type
_entity.pdbx_description
1 polymer ?
#
loop_
_entity_poly.entity_id
_entity_poly.type
_entity_poly.pdbx_seq_one_letter_code
_entity_poly.pdbx_strand_id
1 'polypeptide(L)'
;MRKVDRIRQAPDDKGVRMKAAFYRFIAILMLVIPGLMATYGFLAVKDAWFAQFDLTAADPGIQWGKLLLGLLLFGAGVAFIGGWIFFRDRKRNYVAPRFRAKKRKKG
;
A
#
# COMPACT_ATOMS: atom_id res chain seq x y z
N MET A 1 51.12 -13.25 11.91
CA MET A 1 50.59 -12.06 11.18
C MET A 1 49.58 -12.43 10.08
N ARG A 2 48.46 -13.14 10.37
CA ARG A 2 47.46 -13.48 9.32
C ARG A 2 45.99 -13.52 9.78
N LYS A 3 45.72 -13.16 11.04
CA LYS A 3 44.37 -13.26 11.65
C LYS A 3 43.65 -11.90 11.74
N VAL A 4 44.39 -10.79 11.63
CA VAL A 4 43.85 -9.42 11.77
C VAL A 4 43.23 -8.90 10.45
N ASP A 5 43.74 -9.34 9.30
CA ASP A 5 43.24 -8.86 7.99
C ASP A 5 41.87 -9.44 7.60
N ARG A 6 41.46 -10.55 8.22
CA ARG A 6 40.19 -11.22 7.95
C ARG A 6 38.97 -10.44 8.48
N ILE A 7 39.17 -9.56 9.44
CA ILE A 7 38.10 -8.80 10.11
C ILE A 7 37.72 -7.54 9.32
N ARG A 8 38.53 -7.13 8.33
CA ARG A 8 38.36 -5.88 7.58
C ARG A 8 37.71 -6.05 6.20
N GLN A 9 37.59 -7.29 5.72
CA GLN A 9 36.95 -7.61 4.45
C GLN A 9 35.48 -7.98 4.66
N ALA A 10 34.69 -7.02 5.12
CA ALA A 10 33.24 -7.09 4.92
C ALA A 10 32.97 -6.67 3.46
N PRO A 11 32.22 -7.45 2.67
CA PRO A 11 31.92 -7.10 1.28
C PRO A 11 31.21 -5.75 1.22
N ASP A 12 31.73 -4.83 0.39
CA ASP A 12 31.10 -3.55 0.06
C ASP A 12 29.76 -3.83 -0.65
N ASP A 13 28.67 -3.68 0.09
CA ASP A 13 27.31 -3.98 -0.35
C ASP A 13 26.56 -2.74 -0.87
N LYS A 14 27.23 -1.59 -1.00
CA LYS A 14 26.60 -0.30 -1.36
C LYS A 14 25.81 -0.39 -2.66
N GLY A 15 26.35 -1.08 -3.67
CA GLY A 15 25.69 -1.29 -4.96
C GLY A 15 24.40 -2.10 -4.86
N VAL A 16 24.34 -3.10 -3.97
CA VAL A 16 23.14 -3.92 -3.74
C VAL A 16 22.08 -3.13 -3.00
N ARG A 17 22.49 -2.36 -1.98
CA ARG A 17 21.59 -1.50 -1.20
C ARG A 17 20.94 -0.42 -2.06
N MET A 18 21.69 0.17 -2.98
CA MET A 18 21.20 1.22 -3.88
C MET A 18 20.13 0.68 -4.85
N LYS A 19 20.35 -0.52 -5.42
CA LYS A 19 19.34 -1.20 -6.25
C LYS A 19 18.07 -1.55 -5.46
N ALA A 20 18.22 -2.03 -4.22
CA ALA A 20 17.08 -2.32 -3.37
C ALA A 20 16.26 -1.07 -2.99
N ALA A 21 16.92 0.06 -2.75
CA ALA A 21 16.27 1.34 -2.49
C ALA A 21 15.45 1.81 -3.71
N PHE A 22 16.00 1.66 -4.92
CA PHE A 22 15.30 1.99 -6.16
C PHE A 22 14.00 1.17 -6.34
N TYR A 23 14.05 -0.14 -6.13
CA TYR A 23 12.83 -0.98 -6.20
C TYR A 23 11.80 -0.64 -5.12
N ARG A 24 12.23 -0.24 -3.93
CA ARG A 24 11.32 0.23 -2.86
C ARG A 24 10.65 1.53 -3.27
N PHE A 25 11.40 2.46 -3.83
CA PHE A 25 10.87 3.74 -4.31
C PHE A 25 9.81 3.56 -5.40
N ILE A 26 10.10 2.76 -6.44
CA ILE A 26 9.11 2.44 -7.49
C ILE A 26 7.85 1.82 -6.90
N ALA A 27 7.99 0.92 -5.93
CA ALA A 27 6.83 0.29 -5.33
C ALA A 27 5.97 1.26 -4.51
N ILE A 28 6.57 2.31 -3.93
CA ILE A 28 5.82 3.39 -3.28
C ILE A 28 5.11 4.24 -4.34
N LEU A 29 5.79 4.62 -5.42
CA LEU A 29 5.18 5.37 -6.52
C LEU A 29 3.95 4.67 -7.11
N MET A 30 4.01 3.34 -7.28
CA MET A 30 2.87 2.56 -7.74
C MET A 30 1.69 2.58 -6.74
N LEU A 31 1.96 2.72 -5.45
CA LEU A 31 0.94 2.83 -4.40
C LEU A 31 0.36 4.25 -4.26
N VAL A 32 0.99 5.27 -4.86
CA VAL A 32 0.48 6.64 -4.81
C VAL A 32 -0.86 6.75 -5.53
N ILE A 33 -1.00 6.15 -6.72
CA ILE A 33 -2.23 6.21 -7.53
C ILE A 33 -3.48 5.72 -6.75
N PRO A 34 -3.50 4.50 -6.21
CA PRO A 34 -4.65 4.03 -5.41
C PRO A 34 -4.79 4.80 -4.09
N GLY A 35 -3.70 5.33 -3.53
CA GLY A 35 -3.75 6.22 -2.37
C GLY A 35 -4.49 7.53 -2.66
N LEU A 36 -4.20 8.17 -3.80
CA LEU A 36 -4.88 9.37 -4.25
C LEU A 36 -6.37 9.11 -4.52
N MET A 37 -6.70 7.98 -5.17
CA MET A 37 -8.09 7.56 -5.38
C MET A 37 -8.82 7.38 -4.04
N ALA A 38 -8.17 6.80 -3.04
CA ALA A 38 -8.75 6.65 -1.72
C ALA A 38 -9.02 8.03 -1.07
N THR A 39 -8.04 8.93 -1.08
CA THR A 39 -8.22 10.28 -0.50
C THR A 39 -9.32 11.07 -1.21
N TYR A 40 -9.42 10.97 -2.53
CA TYR A 40 -10.49 11.63 -3.30
C TYR A 40 -11.85 11.03 -2.98
N GLY A 41 -11.95 9.69 -2.89
CA GLY A 41 -13.17 9.00 -2.49
C GLY A 41 -13.65 9.42 -1.09
N PHE A 42 -12.73 9.52 -0.13
CA PHE A 42 -13.05 10.01 1.22
C PHE A 42 -13.55 11.46 1.21
N LEU A 43 -12.93 12.33 0.40
CA LEU A 43 -13.35 13.72 0.25
C LEU A 43 -14.78 13.80 -0.33
N ALA A 44 -15.08 12.99 -1.35
CA ALA A 44 -16.42 12.91 -1.93
C ALA A 44 -17.48 12.42 -0.94
N VAL A 45 -17.15 11.46 -0.05
CA VAL A 45 -18.05 11.03 1.03
C VAL A 45 -18.31 12.17 2.01
N LYS A 46 -17.25 12.87 2.43
CA LYS A 46 -17.35 14.04 3.32
C LYS A 46 -18.26 15.10 2.69
N ASP A 47 -18.01 15.46 1.44
CA ASP A 47 -18.76 16.51 0.75
C ASP A 47 -20.23 16.10 0.56
N ALA A 48 -20.50 14.85 0.19
CA ALA A 48 -21.87 14.34 0.06
C ALA A 48 -22.62 14.27 1.40
N TRP A 49 -21.91 14.02 2.51
CA TRP A 49 -22.49 13.99 3.86
C TRP A 49 -22.82 15.39 4.38
N PHE A 50 -21.94 16.36 4.12
CA PHE A 50 -22.14 17.74 4.57
C PHE A 50 -23.04 18.58 3.66
N ALA A 51 -23.33 18.11 2.45
CA ALA A 51 -24.25 18.78 1.52
C ALA A 51 -25.63 19.08 2.14
N GLN A 52 -26.09 18.29 3.12
CA GLN A 52 -27.36 18.54 3.83
C GLN A 52 -27.31 19.74 4.79
N PHE A 53 -26.13 20.19 5.20
CA PHE A 53 -25.92 21.32 6.12
C PHE A 53 -25.56 22.62 5.38
N ASP A 54 -25.39 22.56 4.06
CA ASP A 54 -25.09 23.73 3.25
C ASP A 54 -26.38 24.44 2.84
N LEU A 55 -26.73 25.50 3.57
CA LEU A 55 -27.92 26.32 3.29
C LEU A 55 -27.78 27.16 2.00
N THR A 56 -26.58 27.23 1.40
CA THR A 56 -26.33 27.96 0.15
C THR A 56 -26.34 27.08 -1.10
N ALA A 57 -26.38 25.75 -0.91
CA ALA A 57 -26.40 24.80 -2.01
C ALA A 57 -27.77 24.79 -2.70
N ALA A 58 -27.76 24.76 -4.05
CA ALA A 58 -28.96 24.73 -4.87
C ALA A 58 -29.85 23.48 -4.66
N ASP A 59 -29.25 22.38 -4.16
CA ASP A 59 -29.95 21.13 -3.81
C ASP A 59 -29.54 20.68 -2.39
N PRO A 60 -30.23 21.16 -1.34
CA PRO A 60 -30.00 20.73 0.03
C PRO A 60 -30.57 19.32 0.22
N GLY A 61 -29.74 18.31 -0.03
CA GLY A 61 -30.09 16.91 0.10
C GLY A 61 -28.87 16.00 0.16
N ILE A 62 -29.03 14.83 0.78
CA ILE A 62 -27.97 13.82 0.81
C ILE A 62 -27.69 13.34 -0.61
N GLN A 63 -26.48 13.57 -1.09
CA GLN A 63 -26.04 13.19 -2.45
C GLN A 63 -25.68 11.69 -2.50
N TRP A 64 -26.67 10.81 -2.35
CA TRP A 64 -26.50 9.36 -2.27
C TRP A 64 -25.61 8.76 -3.37
N GLY A 65 -25.72 9.26 -4.61
CA GLY A 65 -24.88 8.82 -5.72
C GLY A 65 -23.40 9.15 -5.53
N LYS A 66 -23.07 10.38 -5.10
CA LYS A 66 -21.69 10.77 -4.77
C LYS A 66 -21.18 10.07 -3.52
N LEU A 67 -22.05 9.81 -2.55
CA LEU A 67 -21.71 9.10 -1.32
C LEU A 67 -21.34 7.64 -1.61
N LEU A 68 -22.16 6.92 -2.40
CA LEU A 68 -21.87 5.56 -2.85
C LEU A 68 -20.62 5.49 -3.73
N LEU A 69 -20.48 6.43 -4.68
CA LEU A 69 -19.30 6.49 -5.54
C LEU A 69 -18.02 6.77 -4.74
N GLY A 70 -18.08 7.70 -3.79
CA GLY A 70 -16.98 8.00 -2.89
C GLY A 70 -16.59 6.81 -2.01
N LEU A 71 -17.58 6.10 -1.47
CA LEU A 71 -17.37 4.86 -0.70
C LEU A 71 -16.75 3.75 -1.55
N LEU A 72 -17.21 3.59 -2.79
CA LEU A 72 -16.64 2.62 -3.73
C LEU A 72 -15.18 2.97 -4.06
N LEU A 73 -14.88 4.23 -4.34
CA LEU A 73 -13.54 4.68 -4.69
C LEU A 73 -12.57 4.58 -3.50
N PHE A 74 -13.04 4.96 -2.31
CA PHE A 74 -12.30 4.80 -1.05
C PHE A 74 -12.04 3.33 -0.74
N GLY A 75 -13.09 2.51 -0.76
CA GLY A 75 -13.00 1.07 -0.52
C GLY A 75 -12.10 0.37 -1.54
N ALA A 76 -12.21 0.70 -2.82
CA ALA A 76 -11.34 0.16 -3.87
C ALA A 76 -9.88 0.55 -3.66
N GLY A 77 -9.58 1.81 -3.31
CA GLY A 77 -8.22 2.26 -3.02
C GLY A 77 -7.62 1.53 -1.81
N VAL A 78 -8.37 1.43 -0.70
CA VAL A 78 -7.92 0.72 0.51
C VAL A 78 -7.76 -0.78 0.25
N ALA A 79 -8.72 -1.41 -0.42
CA ALA A 79 -8.66 -2.84 -0.76
C ALA A 79 -7.49 -3.15 -1.70
N PHE A 80 -7.20 -2.26 -2.65
CA PHE A 80 -6.04 -2.40 -3.52
C PHE A 80 -4.72 -2.33 -2.74
N ILE A 81 -4.57 -1.32 -1.86
CA ILE A 81 -3.36 -1.17 -1.04
C ILE A 81 -3.18 -2.40 -0.13
N GLY A 82 -4.23 -2.81 0.57
CA GLY A 82 -4.21 -3.98 1.45
C GLY A 82 -3.91 -5.28 0.69
N GLY A 83 -4.56 -5.49 -0.45
CA GLY A 83 -4.34 -6.64 -1.32
C GLY A 83 -2.92 -6.70 -1.90
N TRP A 84 -2.39 -5.56 -2.35
CA TRP A 84 -1.02 -5.46 -2.84
C TRP A 84 0.01 -5.74 -1.74
N ILE A 85 -0.17 -5.17 -0.54
CA ILE A 85 0.70 -5.43 0.61
C ILE A 85 0.67 -6.94 0.94
N PHE A 86 -0.52 -7.54 1.02
CA PHE A 86 -0.65 -8.97 1.31
C PHE A 86 0.02 -9.86 0.25
N PHE A 87 -0.17 -9.56 -1.04
CA PHE A 87 0.48 -10.29 -2.13
C PHE A 87 2.01 -10.15 -2.11
N ARG A 88 2.50 -8.92 -1.86
CA ARG A 88 3.92 -8.61 -1.71
C ARG A 88 4.53 -9.39 -0.55
N ASP A 89 3.86 -9.40 0.59
CA ASP A 89 4.36 -9.99 1.83
C ASP A 89 4.39 -11.52 1.76
N ARG A 90 3.38 -12.13 1.11
CA ARG A 90 3.33 -13.56 0.83
C ARG A 90 4.54 -14.05 0.04
N LYS A 91 5.04 -13.29 -0.96
CA LYS A 91 6.22 -13.66 -1.75
C LYS A 91 7.51 -13.68 -0.93
N ARG A 92 7.59 -12.92 0.17
CA ARG A 92 8.78 -12.82 1.02
C ARG A 92 8.73 -13.72 2.26
N ASN A 93 7.68 -14.55 2.41
CA ASN A 93 7.51 -15.47 3.54
C ASN A 93 7.45 -14.78 4.93
N TYR A 94 7.10 -13.49 4.99
CA TYR A 94 6.87 -12.77 6.25
C TYR A 94 5.47 -13.01 6.84
N VAL A 95 4.63 -13.77 6.16
CA VAL A 95 3.34 -14.23 6.66
C VAL A 95 3.50 -15.19 7.85
N ALA A 96 2.60 -15.09 8.83
CA ALA A 96 2.58 -15.95 10.02
C ALA A 96 2.69 -17.43 9.64
N PRO A 97 3.30 -18.30 10.50
CA PRO A 97 3.53 -19.71 10.21
C PRO A 97 2.30 -20.48 9.69
N ARG A 98 1.09 -20.09 10.11
CA ARG A 98 -0.18 -20.69 9.65
C ARG A 98 -0.51 -20.43 8.16
N PHE A 99 0.04 -19.37 7.56
CA PHE A 99 -0.22 -18.97 6.18
C PHE A 99 0.95 -19.31 5.23
N ARG A 100 2.01 -19.96 5.73
CA ARG A 100 3.14 -20.39 4.90
C ARG A 100 2.73 -21.60 4.08
N ALA A 101 3.05 -21.61 2.79
CA ALA A 101 2.89 -22.80 1.97
C ALA A 101 3.76 -23.93 2.57
N LYS A 102 3.15 -25.08 2.90
CA LYS A 102 3.89 -26.27 3.33
C LYS A 102 4.89 -26.62 2.22
N LYS A 103 6.20 -26.49 2.50
CA LYS A 103 7.22 -27.01 1.59
C LYS A 103 6.98 -28.51 1.46
N ARG A 104 6.57 -28.98 0.29
CA ARG A 104 6.50 -30.41 -0.02
C ARG A 104 7.92 -30.96 0.14
N LYS A 105 8.14 -31.79 1.17
CA LYS A 105 9.36 -32.62 1.26
C LYS A 105 9.44 -33.37 -0.07
N LYS A 106 10.45 -33.08 -0.89
CA LYS A 106 10.85 -34.00 -1.94
C LYS A 106 11.47 -35.18 -1.20
N GLY A 107 10.75 -36.29 -1.16
CA GLY A 107 11.31 -37.60 -0.82
C GLY A 107 12.19 -38.08 -1.97
#